data_AF-G2TJ96-F1
#
_entry.id   AF-G2TJ96-F1
#
_cell.length_a   1.000
_cell.length_b   1.000
_cell.length_c   1.000
_cell.angle_alpha   90.00
_cell.angle_beta   90.00
_cell.angle_gamma   90.00
#
_symmetry.space_group_name_H-M   'P 1'
#
loop_
_entity.id
_entity.type
_entity.pdbx_description
1 polymer ?
#
loop_
_entity_poly.entity_id
_entity_poly.type
_entity_poly.pdbx_seq_one_letter_code
_entity_poly.pdbx_strand_id
1 'polypeptide(L)' 'MNSKEVEAVFTLQVFKRYEYFIKKSVDYEEIWGLYHHGWAMSKDDNGCPLVNFWPKKNCTKMCSRRMERVPCKKN' A
#
# COMPACT_ATOMS: atom_id res chain seq x y z
N MET A 1 1.63 -0.59 -16.12
CA MET A 1 2.77 -0.08 -15.34
C MET A 1 3.95 -1.01 -15.55
N ASN A 2 5.09 -0.49 -16.01
CA ASN A 2 6.35 -1.24 -16.12
C ASN A 2 6.96 -1.35 -14.69
N SER A 3 7.62 -2.45 -14.37
CA SER A 3 8.32 -2.67 -13.08
C SER A 3 9.23 -1.51 -12.70
N LYS A 4 9.83 -0.84 -13.70
CA LYS A 4 10.68 0.34 -13.52
C LYS A 4 10.01 1.52 -12.80
N GLU A 5 8.72 1.77 -13.04
CA GLU A 5 8.01 2.89 -12.38
C GLU A 5 7.80 2.58 -10.89
N VAL A 6 7.50 1.32 -10.56
CA VAL A 6 7.31 0.91 -9.16
C VAL A 6 8.63 1.03 -8.41
N GLU A 7 9.71 0.51 -8.99
CA GLU A 7 11.06 0.60 -8.42
C GLU A 7 11.50 2.05 -8.22
N ALA A 8 11.27 2.92 -9.21
CA ALA A 8 11.57 4.35 -9.09
C ALA A 8 10.82 5.03 -7.95
N VAL A 9 9.56 4.65 -7.67
CA VAL A 9 8.81 5.19 -6.52
C VAL A 9 9.42 4.72 -5.20
N PHE A 10 9.91 3.47 -5.12
CA PHE A 10 10.53 2.95 -3.89
C PHE A 10 11.87 3.62 -3.56
N THR A 11 12.61 4.14 -4.56
CA THR A 11 13.85 4.89 -4.34
C THR A 11 13.63 6.35 -3.92
N LEU A 12 12.38 6.86 -4.00
CA LEU A 12 12.06 8.20 -3.54
C LEU A 12 12.16 8.32 -2.02
N GLN A 13 12.49 9.54 -1.56
CA GLN A 13 12.36 9.93 -0.16
C GLN A 13 10.92 9.75 0.33
N VAL A 14 10.77 9.50 1.63
CA VAL A 14 9.48 9.18 2.27
C VAL A 14 8.36 10.15 1.87
N PHE A 15 8.59 11.46 1.99
CA PHE A 15 7.60 12.49 1.65
C PHE A 15 7.16 12.44 0.18
N LYS A 16 8.10 12.18 -0.73
CA LYS A 16 7.83 12.09 -2.17
C LYS A 16 7.01 10.86 -2.54
N ARG A 17 7.11 9.77 -1.76
CA ARG A 17 6.23 8.60 -1.91
C ARG A 17 4.79 8.92 -1.54
N TYR A 18 4.57 9.69 -0.48
CA TYR A 18 3.23 10.15 -0.10
C TYR A 18 2.62 11.09 -1.15
N GLU A 19 3.42 12.04 -1.66
CA GLU A 19 2.98 12.93 -2.74
C GLU A 19 2.56 12.14 -3.99
N TYR A 20 3.37 11.15 -4.39
CA TYR A 20 3.04 10.26 -5.51
C TYR A 20 1.74 9.48 -5.26
N PHE A 21 1.57 8.92 -4.05
CA PHE A 21 0.36 8.19 -3.67
C PHE A 21 -0.88 9.06 -3.84
N ILE A 22 -0.91 10.24 -3.23
CA ILE A 22 -2.07 11.14 -3.27
C ILE A 22 -2.39 11.54 -4.72
N LYS A 23 -1.38 12.00 -5.47
CA LYS A 23 -1.58 12.40 -6.87
C LYS A 23 -2.18 11.28 -7.71
N LYS A 24 -1.66 10.06 -7.59
CA LYS A 24 -2.17 8.93 -8.37
C LYS A 24 -3.53 8.45 -7.91
N SER A 25 -3.82 8.47 -6.62
CA SER A 25 -5.16 8.17 -6.12
C SER A 25 -6.20 9.18 -6.62
N VAL A 26 -5.85 10.47 -6.71
CA VAL A 26 -6.73 11.50 -7.29
C VAL A 26 -6.86 11.33 -8.80
N ASP A 27 -5.75 11.12 -9.52
CA ASP A 27 -5.75 10.95 -10.99
C ASP A 27 -6.65 9.80 -11.47
N TYR A 28 -6.71 8.69 -10.71
CA TYR A 28 -7.47 7.50 -11.09
C TYR A 28 -8.78 7.34 -10.30
N GLU A 29 -9.02 8.18 -9.30
CA GLU A 29 -10.16 8.11 -8.37
C GLU A 29 -10.34 6.73 -7.71
N GLU A 30 -9.26 5.96 -7.62
CA GLU A 30 -9.24 4.60 -7.06
C GLU A 30 -8.05 4.37 -6.14
N ILE A 31 -8.24 3.48 -5.18
CA ILE A 31 -7.18 2.94 -4.33
C ILE A 31 -7.27 1.42 -4.28
N TRP A 32 -6.11 0.79 -4.15
CA TRP A 32 -5.99 -0.66 -4.13
C TRP A 32 -5.53 -1.12 -2.75
N GLY A 33 -6.07 -2.24 -2.28
CA GLY A 33 -5.63 -2.91 -1.07
C GLY A 33 -5.40 -4.40 -1.31
N LEU A 34 -4.63 -5.01 -0.41
CA LEU A 34 -4.41 -6.46 -0.41
C LEU A 34 -5.34 -7.11 0.61
N TYR A 35 -6.25 -7.93 0.10
CA TYR A 35 -7.17 -8.73 0.91
C TYR A 35 -7.09 -10.20 0.49
N HIS A 36 -6.84 -11.08 1.46
CA HIS A 36 -7.00 -12.53 1.29
C HIS A 36 -7.05 -13.19 2.67
N HIS A 37 -8.27 -13.52 3.09
CA HIS A 37 -8.63 -13.93 4.45
C HIS A 37 -8.21 -12.93 5.54
N GLY A 38 -8.12 -11.65 5.16
CA GLY A 38 -7.69 -10.55 6.02
C GLY A 38 -7.00 -9.46 5.21
N TRP A 39 -6.95 -8.26 5.78
CA TRP A 39 -6.26 -7.11 5.20
C TRP A 39 -4.76 -7.20 5.47
N ALA A 40 -3.95 -6.79 4.48
CA ALA A 40 -2.53 -6.58 4.70
C ALA A 40 -2.32 -5.33 5.56
N MET A 41 -1.87 -5.53 6.80
CA MET A 41 -1.68 -4.47 7.78
C MET A 41 -0.23 -4.38 8.21
N SER A 42 0.15 -3.20 8.67
CA SER A 42 1.41 -2.91 9.35
C SER A 42 1.10 -2.34 10.74
N LYS A 43 2.13 -2.07 11.53
CA LYS A 43 2.03 -1.35 12.79
C LYS A 43 2.93 -0.13 12.72
N ASP A 44 2.52 0.95 13.36
CA ASP A 44 3.42 2.07 13.63
C ASP A 44 4.38 1.75 14.80
N ASP A 45 5.22 2.71 15.15
CA ASP A 45 6.20 2.58 16.24
C ASP A 45 5.55 2.35 17.62
N ASN A 46 4.27 2.69 17.77
CA ASN A 46 3.49 2.49 18.99
C ASN A 46 2.68 1.18 18.97
N GLY A 47 2.79 0.38 17.90
CA GLY A 47 2.04 -0.85 17.72
C GLY A 47 0.60 -0.65 17.23
N CYS A 48 0.20 0.57 16.86
CA CYS A 48 -1.13 0.84 16.34
C CYS A 48 -1.29 0.21 14.94
N PRO A 49 -2.39 -0.52 14.68
CA PRO A 49 -2.60 -1.17 13.39
C PRO A 49 -2.87 -0.15 12.28
N LEU A 50 -2.15 -0.29 11.17
CA LEU A 50 -2.29 0.52 9.97
C LEU A 50 -2.72 -0.35 8.79
N VAL A 51 -3.77 0.07 8.08
CA VAL A 51 -4.16 -0.55 6.81
C VAL A 51 -3.34 0.08 5.69
N ASN A 52 -2.73 -0.76 4.85
CA ASN A 52 -1.91 -0.29 3.74
C ASN A 52 -2.75 -0.22 2.46
N PHE A 53 -2.63 0.92 1.76
CA PHE A 53 -3.22 1.15 0.45
C PHE A 53 -2.15 1.49 -0.58
N TRP A 54 -2.47 1.23 -1.84
CA TRP A 54 -1.62 1.52 -2.98
C TRP A 54 -2.40 2.32 -4.02
N PRO A 55 -1.73 3.23 -4.74
CA PRO A 55 -2.39 4.06 -5.72
C PRO A 55 -2.66 3.32 -7.04
N LYS A 56 -2.13 2.09 -7.18
CA LYS A 56 -2.23 1.25 -8.37
C LYS A 56 -2.17 -0.22 -7.97
N LYS A 57 -2.90 -1.09 -8.70
CA LYS A 57 -2.91 -2.54 -8.51
C LYS A 57 -1.52 -3.18 -8.53
N ASN A 58 -0.63 -2.76 -9.42
CA ASN A 58 0.68 -3.41 -9.61
C ASN A 58 1.66 -3.19 -8.45
N CYS A 59 1.50 -2.12 -7.66
CA CYS A 59 2.35 -1.86 -6.50
C CYS A 59 2.14 -2.89 -5.37
N THR A 60 0.99 -3.57 -5.37
CA THR A 60 0.64 -4.57 -4.35
C THR A 60 1.54 -5.82 -4.39
N LYS A 61 2.07 -6.19 -5.57
CA LYS A 61 2.84 -7.44 -5.74
C LYS A 61 4.19 -7.41 -5.04
N MET A 62 4.82 -6.24 -4.89
CA MET A 62 6.10 -6.10 -4.19
C MET A 62 5.94 -6.17 -2.67
N CYS A 63 4.84 -5.64 -2.13
CA CYS A 63 4.63 -5.56 -0.69
C CYS A 63 3.98 -6.82 -0.07
N SER A 64 3.41 -7.72 -0.89
CA SER A 64 2.70 -8.90 -0.42
C SER A 64 3.54 -9.90 0.40
N ARG A 65 4.87 -9.90 0.25
CA ARG A 65 5.78 -10.84 0.93
C ARG A 65 6.11 -10.46 2.37
N ARG A 66 5.84 -9.22 2.81
CA ARG A 66 6.34 -8.67 4.10
C ARG A 66 5.24 -8.24 5.08
N MET A 67 3.95 -8.42 4.75
CA MET A 67 2.85 -7.87 5.56
C MET A 67 2.10 -8.96 6.33
N GLU A 68 1.79 -8.67 7.60
CA GLU A 68 0.87 -9.47 8.40
C GLU A 68 -0.56 -9.30 7.90
N ARG A 69 -1.35 -10.38 7.96
CA ARG A 69 -2.75 -10.36 7.53
C ARG A 69 -3.65 -10.42 8.74
N VAL A 70 -4.52 -9.43 8.88
CA VAL A 70 -5.46 -9.38 9.99
C VAL A 70 -6.90 -9.51 9.45
N PRO A 71 -7.65 -10.51 9.90
CA PRO A 71 -9.04 -10.69 9.48
C PRO A 71 -9.90 -9.52 9.96
N CYS A 72 -10.84 -9.09 9.12
CA CYS A 72 -11.88 -8.17 9.54
C CYS A 72 -12.78 -8.90 10.54
N LYS A 73 -12.83 -8.45 11.80
CA LYS A 73 -13.80 -8.96 12.76
C LYS A 73 -15.19 -8.56 12.26
N LYS A 74 -16.01 -9.54 11.88
CA LYS A 74 -17.44 -9.33 11.66
C LYS A 74 -18.07 -9.15 13.05
N ASN A 75 -18.54 -7.94 13.34
CA ASN A 75 -19.47 -7.70 14.44
C ASN A 75 -20.85 -8.25 14.07
#